data_AF-A0A2E0BIQ6-F1
#
_entry.id   AF-A0A2E0BIQ6-F1
#
_cell.length_a   1.000
_cell.length_b   1.000
_cell.length_c   1.000
_cell.angle_alpha   90.00
_cell.angle_beta   90.00
_cell.angle_gamma   90.00
#
_symmetry.space_group_name_H-M   'P 1'
#
loop_
_entity.id
_entity.type
_entity.pdbx_description
1 polymer ?
#
loop_
_entity_poly.entity_id
_entity_poly.type
_entity_poly.pdbx_seq_one_letter_code
_entity_poly.pdbx_strand_id
1 'polypeptide(L)' 'TELDMERVYTVVTNNYISAGKDGYLTFGTISKAGRVTDTYLDYAQSFVDYVRKVGVVEKLDKSEYSTQSFTK' A
#
# COMPACT_ATOMS: atom_id res chain seq x y z
N THR A 1 -15.17 4.39 9.38
CA THR A 1 -14.36 4.85 10.53
C THR A 1 -13.46 5.96 10.04
N GLU A 2 -13.42 7.08 10.75
CA GLU A 2 -12.53 8.19 10.41
C GLU A 2 -11.08 7.89 10.84
N LEU A 3 -10.12 8.52 10.17
CA LEU A 3 -8.71 8.44 10.56
C LEU A 3 -8.43 9.44 11.67
N ASP A 4 -7.66 9.03 12.67
CA ASP A 4 -7.16 9.91 13.71
C ASP A 4 -5.95 10.68 13.17
N MET A 5 -6.08 12.00 13.06
CA MET A 5 -5.06 12.85 12.46
C MET A 5 -3.82 13.06 13.33
N GLU A 6 -3.88 12.74 14.62
CA GLU A 6 -2.73 12.81 15.55
C GLU A 6 -1.99 11.45 15.64
N ARG A 7 -2.58 10.39 15.10
CA ARG A 7 -2.01 9.05 15.16
C ARG A 7 -0.98 8.79 14.08
N VAL A 8 0.09 8.10 14.44
CA VAL A 8 1.09 7.57 13.49
C VAL A 8 0.64 6.21 12.98
N TYR A 9 0.62 6.05 11.66
CA TYR A 9 0.29 4.80 10.99
C TYR A 9 1.50 4.24 10.24
N THR A 10 1.65 2.91 10.27
CA THR A 10 2.54 2.22 9.33
C THR A 10 1.77 1.99 8.04
N VAL A 11 2.30 2.50 6.93
CA VAL A 11 1.71 2.37 5.61
C VAL A 11 2.65 1.54 4.74
N VAL A 12 2.10 0.50 4.08
CA VAL A 12 2.85 -0.34 3.15
C VAL A 12 2.57 0.11 1.73
N THR A 13 3.63 0.23 0.92
CA THR A 13 3.53 0.55 -0.50
C THR A 13 4.73 -0.02 -1.27
N ASN A 14 4.69 0.02 -2.61
CA ASN A 14 5.82 -0.40 -3.43
C ASN A 14 6.97 0.63 -3.41
N ASN A 15 8.18 0.17 -3.75
CA ASN A 15 9.40 0.99 -3.75
C ASN A 15 9.34 2.17 -4.75
N TYR A 16 8.59 2.05 -5.83
CA TYR A 16 8.48 3.09 -6.86
C TYR A 16 7.75 4.32 -6.33
N ILE A 17 6.56 4.15 -5.75
CA ILE A 17 5.81 5.30 -5.21
C ILE A 17 6.30 5.73 -3.83
N SER A 18 6.96 4.86 -3.06
CA SER A 18 7.64 5.28 -1.82
C SER A 18 8.75 6.31 -2.11
N ALA A 19 9.38 6.24 -3.29
CA ALA A 19 10.35 7.23 -3.77
C ALA A 19 9.70 8.54 -4.27
N GLY A 20 8.38 8.70 -4.14
CA GLY A 20 7.63 9.89 -4.52
C GLY A 20 7.31 10.01 -6.01
N LYS A 21 7.36 8.90 -6.74
CA LYS A 21 6.96 8.83 -8.15
C LYS A 21 5.43 8.91 -8.29
N ASP A 22 4.95 9.15 -9.51
CA ASP A 22 3.53 9.34 -9.85
C ASP A 22 2.80 10.40 -8.98
N GLY A 23 3.55 11.42 -8.54
CA GLY A 23 2.99 12.52 -7.76
C GLY A 23 2.84 12.25 -6.26
N TYR A 24 3.33 11.12 -5.74
CA TYR A 24 3.29 10.77 -4.31
C TYR A 24 4.36 11.53 -3.49
N LEU A 25 4.43 12.86 -3.63
CA LEU A 25 5.50 13.70 -3.10
C LEU A 25 5.71 13.55 -1.58
N THR A 26 4.63 13.35 -0.81
CA THR A 26 4.69 13.12 0.63
C THR A 26 5.51 11.89 0.99
N PHE A 27 5.36 10.79 0.25
CA PHE A 27 6.19 9.60 0.45
C PHE A 27 7.66 9.88 0.11
N GLY A 28 7.93 10.63 -0.96
CA GLY A 28 9.29 11.06 -1.29
C GLY A 28 9.97 11.84 -0.16
N THR A 29 9.24 12.73 0.52
CA THR A 29 9.75 13.47 1.69
C THR A 29 10.00 12.54 2.89
N ILE A 30 9.09 11.61 3.18
CA ILE A 30 9.25 10.62 4.26
C ILE A 30 10.47 9.72 4.01
N SER A 31 10.65 9.25 2.78
CA SER A 31 11.79 8.42 2.37
C SER A 31 13.13 9.14 2.51
N LYS A 32 13.22 10.41 2.07
CA LYS A 32 14.44 11.22 2.26
C LYS A 32 14.78 11.47 3.73
N ALA A 33 13.77 11.46 4.61
CA ALA A 33 13.95 11.56 6.05
C ALA A 33 14.34 10.22 6.72
N GLY A 34 14.56 9.14 5.95
CA GLY A 34 14.99 7.85 6.47
C GLY A 34 13.91 7.07 7.23
N ARG A 35 12.64 7.47 7.13
CA ARG A 35 11.52 6.86 7.86
C ARG A 35 10.84 5.73 7.06
N VAL A 36 11.63 4.96 6.32
CA VAL A 36 11.17 3.87 5.46
C VAL A 36 12.03 2.65 5.69
N THR A 37 11.41 1.47 5.66
CA THR A 37 12.09 0.18 5.67
C THR A 37 11.75 -0.54 4.38
N ASP A 38 12.77 -0.78 3.53
CA ASP A 38 12.62 -1.66 2.38
C ASP A 38 12.57 -3.11 2.88
N THR A 39 11.52 -3.83 2.51
CA THR A 39 11.36 -5.24 2.91
C THR A 39 12.16 -6.18 2.02
N TYR A 40 12.69 -5.68 0.90
CA TYR A 40 13.37 -6.45 -0.15
C TYR A 40 12.51 -7.56 -0.75
N LEU A 41 11.20 -7.50 -0.56
CA LEU A 41 10.26 -8.45 -1.11
C LEU A 41 9.86 -8.03 -2.52
N ASP A 42 10.02 -8.95 -3.47
CA ASP A 42 9.48 -8.78 -4.81
C ASP A 42 7.94 -8.81 -4.76
N TYR A 43 7.30 -7.89 -5.48
CA TYR A 43 5.84 -7.75 -5.43
C TYR A 43 5.11 -8.96 -6.02
N ALA A 44 5.66 -9.58 -7.08
CA ALA A 44 5.06 -10.74 -7.70
C ALA A 44 5.23 -11.96 -6.81
N GLN A 45 6.41 -12.15 -6.21
CA GLN A 45 6.63 -13.23 -5.25
C GLN A 45 5.75 -13.07 -4.00
N SER A 46 5.59 -11.85 -3.49
CA SER A 46 4.70 -11.57 -2.35
C SER A 46 3.25 -11.96 -2.65
N PHE A 47 2.77 -11.71 -3.87
CA PHE A 47 1.45 -12.15 -4.30
C PHE A 47 1.35 -13.68 -4.42
N VAL A 48 2.35 -14.33 -5.00
CA VAL A 48 2.41 -15.81 -5.08
C VAL A 48 2.37 -16.44 -3.69
N ASP A 49 3.13 -15.91 -2.73
CA ASP A 49 3.18 -16.42 -1.36
C ASP A 49 1.85 -16.20 -0.63
N TYR A 50 1.19 -15.06 -0.89
CA TYR A 50 -0.17 -14.83 -0.41
C TYR A 50 -1.14 -15.88 -0.97
N VAL A 51 -1.19 -16.08 -2.29
CA VAL A 51 -2.11 -17.05 -2.91
C VAL A 51 -1.85 -18.46 -2.38
N ARG A 52 -0.59 -18.88 -2.25
CA ARG A 52 -0.23 -20.19 -1.68
C ARG A 52 -0.72 -20.34 -0.24
N LYS A 53 -0.65 -19.26 0.55
CA LYS A 53 -1.12 -19.25 1.95
C LYS A 53 -2.65 -19.30 2.06
N VAL A 54 -3.37 -18.57 1.20
CA VAL A 54 -4.84 -18.45 1.26
C VAL A 54 -5.54 -19.57 0.50
N GLY A 55 -4.86 -20.21 -0.47
CA GLY A 55 -5.38 -21.28 -1.30
C GLY A 55 -6.13 -20.74 -2.51
N VAL A 56 -7.42 -20.43 -2.35
CA VAL A 56 -8.28 -19.91 -3.42
C VAL A 56 -8.45 -18.41 -3.25
N VAL A 57 -8.23 -17.65 -4.33
CA VAL A 57 -8.47 -16.21 -4.38
C VAL A 57 -9.68 -15.94 -5.25
N GLU A 58 -10.64 -15.20 -4.70
CA GLU A 58 -11.87 -14.80 -5.37
C GLU A 58 -11.96 -13.27 -5.42
N LYS A 59 -12.93 -12.75 -6.17
CA LYS A 59 -13.21 -11.31 -6.12
C LYS A 59 -13.72 -10.95 -4.72
N LEU A 60 -13.20 -9.86 -4.16
CA LEU A 60 -13.72 -9.30 -2.92
C LEU A 60 -15.14 -8.79 -3.12
N ASP A 61 -15.91 -8.72 -2.04
CA ASP A 61 -17.16 -7.97 -2.02
C ASP A 61 -16.89 -6.51 -2.37
N LYS A 62 -17.83 -5.87 -3.07
CA LYS A 62 -17.67 -4.46 -3.49
C LYS A 62 -17.47 -3.52 -2.30
N SER A 63 -18.05 -3.85 -1.14
CA SER A 63 -17.87 -3.09 0.11
C SER A 63 -16.42 -3.09 0.62
N GLU A 64 -15.60 -4.04 0.17
CA GLU A 64 -14.20 -4.18 0.56
C GLU A 64 -13.24 -3.52 -0.45
N TYR A 65 -13.74 -2.98 -1.56
CA TYR A 65 -12.89 -2.32 -2.55
C TYR A 65 -12.28 -1.04 -1.97
N SER A 66 -11.01 -0.76 -2.29
CA SER A 66 -10.34 0.46 -1.83
C SER A 66 -11.00 1.74 -2.36
N THR A 67 -11.52 1.69 -3.60
CA THR A 67 -12.23 2.80 -4.24
C THR A 67 -13.72 2.50 -4.25
N GLN A 68 -14.48 3.21 -3.42
CA GLN A 68 -15.92 3.02 -3.27
C GLN A 68 -16.76 3.92 -4.19
N SER A 69 -16.28 5.12 -4.49
CA SER A 69 -16.94 6.08 -5.37
C SER A 69 -15.91 6.95 -6.06
N PHE A 70 -16.16 7.29 -7.32
CA PHE A 70 -15.38 8.24 -8.09
C PHE A 70 -16.33 9.06 -8.97
N THR A 71 -16.29 10.37 -8.79
CA THR A 71 -17.02 11.33 -9.63
C THR A 71 -15.98 12.19 -10.34
N LYS A 72 -16.20 12.43 -11.64
CA LYS A 72 -15.31 13.24 -12.46
C LYS A 72 -15.42 14.73 -12.13
#